data_AF-A0A9E1RRP9-F1
#
_entry.id   AF-A0A9E1RRP9-F1
#
_cell.length_a   1.000
_cell.length_b   1.000
_cell.length_c   1.000
_cell.angle_alpha   90.00
_cell.angle_beta   90.00
_cell.angle_gamma   90.00
#
_symmetry.space_group_name_H-M   'P 1'
#
loop_
_entity.id
_entity.type
_entity.pdbx_description
1 polymer ?
#
loop_
_entity_poly.entity_id
_entity_poly.type
_entity_poly.pdbx_seq_one_letter_code
_entity_poly.pdbx_strand_id
1 'polypeptide(L)'
;PVYLLRSDNVANINFEITYDANVAVPDGDLVAGNLLGGRLFSANPGDPGIVRVGFSGTDGVFGTGTVAWIPFRAVGQPGQRTVLSVTVSTINEPNGAEPAIDRINGAIMIVDANGLTPGDCDGNGYLTEYDAFCALQMSVQLRPVQLTLDIDNDGAVTSRDATIILQRVTGRA
;
A
#
# COMPACT_ATOMS: atom_id res chain seq x y z
N PRO A 1 -1.66 8.73 -2.98
CA PRO A 1 -1.54 10.06 -2.33
C PRO A 1 -1.18 9.88 -0.85
N VAL A 2 -0.46 10.84 -0.28
CA VAL A 2 -0.19 10.90 1.16
C VAL A 2 -1.02 12.03 1.75
N TYR A 3 -1.74 11.75 2.83
CA TYR A 3 -2.61 12.72 3.49
C TYR A 3 -2.03 13.15 4.83
N LEU A 4 -2.27 14.41 5.17
CA LEU A 4 -2.23 14.89 6.54
C LEU A 4 -3.67 15.16 6.97
N LEU A 5 -4.06 14.58 8.10
CA LEU A 5 -5.43 14.61 8.61
C LEU A 5 -5.49 15.54 9.82
N ARG A 6 -6.49 16.42 9.86
CA ARG A 6 -6.76 17.32 10.99
C ARG A 6 -5.50 18.09 11.44
N SER A 7 -4.71 18.56 10.47
CA SER A 7 -3.56 19.40 10.75
C SER A 7 -4.01 20.64 11.53
N ASP A 8 -3.30 20.93 12.59
CA ASP A 8 -3.45 22.15 13.36
C ASP A 8 -2.07 22.81 13.43
N ASN A 9 -1.85 23.77 12.54
CA ASN A 9 -0.64 24.59 12.51
C ASN A 9 0.70 23.90 12.14
N VAL A 10 0.70 22.83 11.34
CA VAL A 10 1.96 22.15 10.95
C VAL A 10 2.74 22.94 9.88
N ALA A 11 3.95 23.41 10.17
CA ALA A 11 4.76 24.20 9.25
C ALA A 11 5.73 23.38 8.40
N ASN A 12 6.24 22.28 8.94
CA ASN A 12 7.16 21.39 8.23
C ASN A 12 6.96 19.93 8.65
N ILE A 13 7.33 19.02 7.74
CA ILE A 13 7.46 17.58 8.01
C ILE A 13 8.62 17.02 7.19
N ASN A 14 9.44 16.15 7.79
CA ASN A 14 10.26 15.16 7.08
C ASN A 14 9.71 13.77 7.36
N PHE A 15 9.39 13.03 6.30
CA PHE A 15 8.86 11.68 6.41
C PHE A 15 9.43 10.76 5.34
N GLU A 16 9.41 9.47 5.62
CA GLU A 16 9.78 8.42 4.69
C GLU A 16 8.61 7.47 4.47
N ILE A 17 8.51 6.96 3.24
CA ILE A 17 7.62 5.85 2.90
C ILE A 17 8.48 4.67 2.53
N THR A 18 8.39 3.59 3.29
CA THR A 18 9.04 2.33 2.94
C THR A 18 8.08 1.39 2.24
N TYR A 19 8.63 0.60 1.31
CA TYR A 19 7.90 -0.33 0.45
C TYR A 19 8.82 -1.49 0.01
N ASP A 20 8.24 -2.53 -0.58
CA ASP A 20 8.97 -3.62 -1.21
C ASP A 20 9.18 -3.30 -2.69
N ALA A 21 10.44 -3.06 -3.06
CA ALA A 21 10.84 -2.69 -4.41
C ALA A 21 10.66 -3.81 -5.44
N ASN A 22 10.44 -5.06 -5.01
CA ASN A 22 10.08 -6.16 -5.90
C ASN A 22 8.58 -6.16 -6.24
N VAL A 23 7.76 -5.39 -5.51
CA VAL A 23 6.31 -5.33 -5.70
C VAL A 23 5.89 -4.06 -6.43
N ALA A 24 6.40 -2.90 -6.00
CA ALA A 24 6.10 -1.62 -6.62
C ALA A 24 7.32 -0.70 -6.60
N VAL A 25 7.44 0.17 -7.60
CA VAL A 25 8.50 1.19 -7.67
C VAL A 25 7.88 2.57 -7.94
N PRO A 26 8.36 3.65 -7.31
CA PRO A 26 7.97 5.00 -7.67
C PRO A 26 8.26 5.26 -9.15
N ASP A 27 7.29 5.79 -9.89
CA ASP A 27 7.41 6.02 -11.34
C ASP A 27 6.58 7.22 -11.77
N GLY A 28 7.23 8.26 -12.29
CA GLY A 28 6.65 9.56 -12.62
C GLY A 28 7.04 10.67 -11.65
N ASP A 29 6.44 11.84 -11.82
CA ASP A 29 6.75 13.02 -11.02
C ASP A 29 6.16 12.92 -9.61
N LEU A 30 7.03 13.07 -8.61
CA LEU A 30 6.62 13.20 -7.22
C LEU A 30 6.33 14.68 -6.95
N VAL A 31 5.06 15.00 -6.72
CA VAL A 31 4.59 16.39 -6.65
C VAL A 31 3.95 16.72 -5.31
N ALA A 32 4.00 18.00 -4.96
CA ALA A 32 3.36 18.55 -3.78
C ALA A 32 1.84 18.29 -3.79
N GLY A 33 1.29 17.98 -2.62
CA GLY A 33 -0.15 17.86 -2.44
C GLY A 33 -0.84 19.22 -2.26
N ASN A 34 -2.16 19.23 -2.45
CA ASN A 34 -2.97 20.44 -2.43
C ASN A 34 -2.99 21.17 -1.08
N LEU A 35 -2.73 20.48 0.05
CA LEU A 35 -2.69 21.09 1.38
C LEU A 35 -1.52 22.07 1.51
N LEU A 36 -0.44 21.87 0.75
CA LEU A 36 0.78 22.64 0.88
C LEU A 36 0.64 24.06 0.32
N GLY A 37 -0.31 24.31 -0.59
CA GLY A 37 -0.63 25.65 -1.07
C GLY A 37 0.57 26.44 -1.64
N GLY A 38 1.51 25.75 -2.31
CA GLY A 38 2.71 26.37 -2.90
C GLY A 38 3.92 26.47 -1.97
N ARG A 39 3.88 25.85 -0.77
CA ARG A 39 5.04 25.68 0.11
C ARG A 39 6.18 24.90 -0.56
N LEU A 40 7.38 25.02 0.00
CA LEU A 40 8.53 24.25 -0.45
C LEU A 40 8.25 22.76 -0.27
N PHE A 41 8.58 21.97 -1.28
CA PHE A 41 8.38 20.54 -1.30
C PHE A 41 9.56 19.90 -2.04
N SER A 42 10.04 18.78 -1.52
CA SER A 42 11.03 17.95 -2.19
C SER A 42 10.78 16.48 -1.88
N ALA A 43 11.06 15.62 -2.84
CA ALA A 43 10.95 14.18 -2.70
C ALA A 43 12.11 13.49 -3.42
N ASN A 44 12.61 12.41 -2.83
CA ASN A 44 13.74 11.64 -3.34
C ASN A 44 13.42 10.13 -3.30
N PRO A 45 13.15 9.51 -4.46
CA PRO A 45 12.96 8.06 -4.60
C PRO A 45 14.26 7.31 -4.96
N GLY A 46 15.44 7.93 -4.79
CA GLY A 46 16.71 7.44 -5.34
C GLY A 46 17.21 6.11 -4.77
N ASP A 47 16.70 5.68 -3.61
CA ASP A 47 17.03 4.39 -3.01
C ASP A 47 15.85 3.42 -3.15
N PRO A 48 16.05 2.19 -3.66
CA PRO A 48 15.00 1.18 -3.71
C PRO A 48 14.41 0.89 -2.32
N GLY A 49 13.09 0.81 -2.25
CA GLY A 49 12.35 0.48 -1.03
C GLY A 49 12.09 1.66 -0.09
N ILE A 50 12.54 2.88 -0.44
CA ILE A 50 12.26 4.08 0.35
C ILE A 50 12.02 5.31 -0.53
N VAL A 51 11.04 6.14 -0.15
CA VAL A 51 10.88 7.50 -0.68
C VAL A 51 11.01 8.47 0.48
N ARG A 52 11.96 9.41 0.39
CA ARG A 52 12.14 10.46 1.39
C ARG A 52 11.44 11.72 0.91
N VAL A 53 10.64 12.34 1.77
CA VAL A 53 9.82 13.49 1.42
C VAL A 53 9.92 14.54 2.51
N GLY A 54 9.99 15.80 2.11
CA GLY A 54 9.95 16.93 3.01
C GLY A 54 9.15 18.09 2.45
N PHE A 55 8.48 18.82 3.33
CA PHE A 55 7.95 20.14 2.99
C PHE A 55 8.22 21.15 4.10
N SER A 56 8.26 22.42 3.74
CA SER A 56 8.40 23.52 4.71
C SER A 56 7.71 24.80 4.24
N GLY A 57 7.18 25.55 5.21
CA GLY A 57 6.61 26.88 5.02
C GLY A 57 6.88 27.77 6.22
N THR A 58 6.62 29.07 6.07
CA THR A 58 6.70 30.04 7.17
C THR A 58 5.50 29.96 8.11
N ASP A 59 4.34 29.55 7.58
CA ASP A 59 3.08 29.41 8.32
C ASP A 59 2.57 27.97 8.27
N GLY A 60 1.82 27.57 9.31
CA GLY A 60 1.24 26.25 9.43
C GLY A 60 0.18 25.93 8.37
N VAL A 61 0.05 24.65 8.02
CA VAL A 61 -1.10 24.13 7.26
C VAL A 61 -2.18 23.65 8.22
N PHE A 62 -3.45 23.82 7.81
CA PHE A 62 -4.61 23.50 8.64
C PHE A 62 -5.58 22.58 7.91
N GLY A 63 -6.29 21.75 8.66
CA GLY A 63 -7.31 20.85 8.15
C GLY A 63 -6.75 19.58 7.53
N THR A 64 -7.52 19.00 6.61
CA THR A 64 -7.22 17.70 6.00
C THR A 64 -6.96 17.87 4.51
N GLY A 65 -5.89 17.28 4.00
CA GLY A 65 -5.57 17.32 2.58
C GLY A 65 -4.36 16.49 2.21
N THR A 66 -4.01 16.50 0.93
CA THR A 66 -2.83 15.78 0.43
C THR A 66 -1.56 16.59 0.67
N VAL A 67 -0.50 15.93 1.13
CA VAL A 67 0.84 16.53 1.28
C VAL A 67 1.77 16.12 0.14
N ALA A 68 1.56 14.93 -0.45
CA ALA A 68 2.35 14.45 -1.57
C ALA A 68 1.52 13.55 -2.49
N TRP A 69 1.83 13.61 -3.78
CA TRP A 69 1.45 12.61 -4.78
C TRP A 69 2.69 11.85 -5.22
N ILE A 70 2.69 10.55 -4.95
CA ILE A 70 3.79 9.64 -5.27
C ILE A 70 3.20 8.55 -6.16
N PRO A 71 3.36 8.66 -7.49
CA PRO A 71 2.91 7.62 -8.41
C PRO A 71 3.80 6.38 -8.28
N PHE A 72 3.18 5.20 -8.33
CA PHE A 72 3.86 3.92 -8.30
C PHE A 72 3.51 3.14 -9.55
N ARG A 73 4.51 2.45 -10.11
CA ARG A 73 4.32 1.39 -11.11
C ARG A 73 4.41 0.03 -10.42
N ALA A 74 3.47 -0.84 -10.75
CA ALA A 74 3.48 -2.24 -10.37
C ALA A 74 4.65 -2.98 -11.07
N VAL A 75 5.43 -3.72 -10.30
CA VAL A 75 6.50 -4.61 -10.82
C VAL A 75 6.41 -6.03 -10.28
N GLY A 76 5.64 -6.24 -9.21
CA GLY A 76 5.37 -7.55 -8.64
C GLY A 76 4.40 -8.39 -9.46
N GLN A 77 4.24 -9.64 -9.03
CA GLN A 77 3.28 -10.58 -9.56
C GLN A 77 1.91 -10.44 -8.89
N PRO A 78 0.81 -10.79 -9.58
CA PRO A 78 -0.51 -10.85 -8.98
C PRO A 78 -0.54 -11.61 -7.65
N GLY A 79 -1.19 -11.03 -6.64
CA GLY A 79 -1.27 -11.53 -5.27
C GLY A 79 -0.14 -11.06 -4.35
N GLN A 80 0.92 -10.44 -4.90
CA GLN A 80 1.93 -9.80 -4.06
C GLN A 80 1.42 -8.48 -3.49
N ARG A 81 1.85 -8.18 -2.27
CA ARG A 81 1.44 -6.99 -1.52
C ARG A 81 2.65 -6.29 -0.93
N THR A 82 2.65 -4.96 -1.00
CA THR A 82 3.58 -4.14 -0.24
C THR A 82 2.82 -3.18 0.66
N VAL A 83 3.21 -3.12 1.93
CA VAL A 83 2.73 -2.11 2.88
C VAL A 83 3.55 -0.84 2.66
N LEU A 84 2.87 0.28 2.46
CA LEU A 84 3.48 1.60 2.41
C LEU A 84 3.56 2.15 3.83
N SER A 85 4.68 1.88 4.51
CA SER A 85 4.85 2.27 5.91
C SER A 85 5.37 3.69 6.01
N VAL A 86 4.72 4.52 6.83
CA VAL A 86 5.08 5.94 6.99
C VAL A 86 5.83 6.15 8.30
N THR A 87 7.05 6.67 8.19
CA THR A 87 7.85 7.14 9.33
C THR A 87 8.01 8.65 9.24
N VAL A 88 7.94 9.34 10.38
CA VAL A 88 8.15 10.78 10.46
C VAL A 88 9.37 11.00 11.34
N SER A 89 10.36 11.70 10.82
CA SER A 89 11.61 12.03 11.53
C SER A 89 11.61 13.44 12.11
N THR A 90 10.81 14.34 11.54
CA THR A 90 10.67 15.72 12.02
C THR A 90 9.28 16.23 11.68
N ILE A 91 8.67 16.94 12.62
CA ILE A 91 7.44 17.70 12.41
C ILE A 91 7.44 18.89 13.37
N ASN A 92 7.16 20.09 12.88
CA ASN A 92 7.04 21.25 13.75
C ASN A 92 5.93 22.23 13.32
N GLU A 93 5.43 22.96 14.30
CA GLU A 93 4.72 24.22 14.14
C GLU A 93 5.68 25.38 13.79
N PRO A 94 5.19 26.55 13.32
CA PRO A 94 6.03 27.71 13.02
C PRO A 94 6.91 28.18 14.18
N ASN A 95 6.46 27.98 15.42
CA ASN A 95 7.19 28.36 16.63
C ASN A 95 8.24 27.30 17.08
N GLY A 96 8.36 26.18 16.35
CA GLY A 96 9.26 25.08 16.66
C GLY A 96 8.69 24.01 17.60
N ALA A 97 7.45 24.16 18.08
CA ALA A 97 6.78 23.11 18.86
C ALA A 97 6.58 21.86 18.00
N GLU A 98 6.69 20.68 18.60
CA GLU A 98 6.50 19.39 17.94
C GLU A 98 5.11 18.84 18.28
N PRO A 99 4.15 18.87 17.34
CA PRO A 99 2.82 18.34 17.58
C PRO A 99 2.83 16.82 17.63
N ALA A 100 1.96 16.24 18.46
CA ALA A 100 1.75 14.80 18.49
C ALA A 100 1.02 14.34 17.21
N ILE A 101 1.47 13.23 16.63
CA ILE A 101 0.87 12.66 15.41
C ILE A 101 0.77 11.14 15.49
N ASP A 102 -0.30 10.64 14.88
CA ASP A 102 -0.44 9.22 14.53
C ASP A 102 -0.04 8.99 13.08
N ARG A 103 0.29 7.73 12.75
CA ARG A 103 0.58 7.30 11.38
C ARG A 103 -0.39 6.21 10.94
N ILE A 104 -0.91 6.37 9.72
CA ILE A 104 -1.76 5.38 9.06
C ILE A 104 -1.01 4.92 7.82
N ASN A 105 -0.65 3.64 7.79
CA ASN A 105 0.04 3.05 6.66
C ASN A 105 -0.91 2.80 5.48
N GLY A 106 -0.37 2.90 4.28
CA GLY A 106 -1.04 2.46 3.05
C GLY A 106 -0.63 1.04 2.66
N ALA A 107 -1.17 0.56 1.55
CA ALA A 107 -0.69 -0.66 0.90
C ALA A 107 -0.97 -0.62 -0.60
N ILE A 108 -0.18 -1.39 -1.36
CA ILE A 108 -0.43 -1.70 -2.77
C ILE A 108 -0.56 -3.23 -2.87
N MET A 109 -1.63 -3.70 -3.49
CA MET A 109 -1.85 -5.09 -3.88
C MET A 109 -1.74 -5.19 -5.40
N ILE A 110 -0.96 -6.15 -5.90
CA ILE A 110 -0.93 -6.45 -7.32
C ILE A 110 -2.10 -7.38 -7.64
N VAL A 111 -2.97 -6.93 -8.53
CA VAL A 111 -4.12 -7.69 -9.02
C VAL A 111 -3.78 -8.34 -10.37
N ASP A 112 -4.57 -9.33 -10.77
CA ASP A 112 -4.47 -9.95 -12.09
C ASP A 112 -4.95 -9.01 -13.22
N ALA A 113 -4.92 -9.49 -14.46
CA ALA A 113 -5.35 -8.72 -15.63
C ALA A 113 -6.86 -8.35 -15.61
N ASN A 114 -7.66 -9.01 -14.79
CA ASN A 114 -9.09 -8.74 -14.61
C ASN A 114 -9.35 -7.80 -13.41
N GLY A 115 -8.30 -7.35 -12.73
CA GLY A 115 -8.41 -6.51 -11.54
C GLY A 115 -8.79 -7.28 -10.27
N LEU A 116 -8.63 -8.61 -10.26
CA LEU A 116 -8.95 -9.47 -9.12
C LEU A 116 -7.69 -9.87 -8.36
N THR A 117 -7.81 -10.05 -7.05
CA THR A 117 -6.73 -10.61 -6.24
C THR A 117 -6.70 -12.12 -6.43
N PRO A 118 -5.60 -12.72 -6.94
CA PRO A 118 -5.53 -14.17 -7.09
C PRO A 118 -5.72 -14.88 -5.74
N GLY A 119 -6.62 -15.85 -5.73
CA GLY A 119 -6.98 -16.63 -4.56
C GLY A 119 -8.07 -16.01 -3.73
N ASP A 120 -8.54 -14.79 -4.01
CA ASP A 120 -9.63 -14.15 -3.26
C ASP A 120 -11.00 -14.66 -3.74
N CYS A 121 -11.63 -15.49 -2.91
CA CYS A 121 -12.88 -16.19 -3.22
C CYS A 121 -14.10 -15.30 -3.08
N ASP A 122 -14.11 -14.45 -2.05
CA ASP A 122 -15.25 -13.60 -1.72
C ASP A 122 -15.15 -12.20 -2.34
N GLY A 123 -14.01 -11.89 -2.96
CA GLY A 123 -13.76 -10.65 -3.69
C GLY A 123 -13.58 -9.45 -2.76
N ASN A 124 -13.25 -9.68 -1.48
CA ASN A 124 -13.13 -8.61 -0.50
C ASN A 124 -11.78 -7.86 -0.57
N GLY A 125 -10.86 -8.32 -1.42
CA GLY A 125 -9.52 -7.76 -1.64
C GLY A 125 -8.43 -8.29 -0.70
N TYR A 126 -8.77 -9.17 0.23
CA TYR A 126 -7.88 -9.74 1.24
C TYR A 126 -7.85 -11.26 1.14
N LEU A 127 -6.64 -11.79 1.09
CA LEU A 127 -6.44 -13.23 1.20
C LEU A 127 -6.54 -13.66 2.67
N THR A 128 -7.40 -14.63 2.95
CA THR A 128 -7.71 -15.15 4.29
C THR A 128 -7.81 -16.68 4.28
N GLU A 129 -7.99 -17.27 5.46
CA GLU A 129 -8.24 -18.71 5.60
C GLU A 129 -9.58 -19.13 4.97
N TYR A 130 -10.55 -18.21 4.88
CA TYR A 130 -11.83 -18.45 4.23
C TYR A 130 -11.64 -18.73 2.74
N ASP A 131 -10.71 -18.04 2.10
CA ASP A 131 -10.40 -18.22 0.67
C ASP A 131 -9.77 -19.58 0.39
N ALA A 132 -8.87 -20.02 1.26
CA ALA A 132 -8.34 -21.38 1.19
C ALA A 132 -9.44 -22.42 1.39
N PHE A 133 -10.37 -22.17 2.30
CA PHE A 133 -11.51 -23.05 2.51
C PHE A 133 -12.42 -23.11 1.28
N CYS A 134 -12.63 -22.00 0.57
CA CYS A 134 -13.30 -22.01 -0.73
C CYS A 134 -12.61 -22.92 -1.74
N ALA A 135 -11.29 -22.78 -1.92
CA ALA A 135 -10.53 -23.63 -2.84
C ALA A 135 -10.65 -25.11 -2.47
N LEU A 136 -10.60 -25.43 -1.18
CA LEU A 136 -10.81 -26.79 -0.67
C LEU A 136 -12.23 -27.31 -0.95
N GLN A 137 -13.27 -26.48 -0.80
CA GLN A 137 -14.65 -26.84 -1.15
C GLN A 137 -14.80 -27.11 -2.65
N MET A 138 -14.13 -26.33 -3.51
CA MET A 138 -14.12 -26.54 -4.96
C MET A 138 -13.42 -27.86 -5.34
N SER A 139 -12.31 -28.20 -4.68
CA SER A 139 -11.58 -29.44 -4.94
C SER A 139 -12.40 -30.70 -4.65
N VAL A 140 -13.42 -30.59 -3.80
CA VAL A 140 -14.36 -31.67 -3.47
C VAL A 140 -15.77 -31.44 -4.05
N GLN A 141 -15.90 -30.55 -5.05
CA GLN A 141 -17.13 -30.30 -5.80
C GLN A 141 -18.34 -29.83 -4.94
N LEU A 142 -18.08 -29.31 -3.74
CA LEU A 142 -19.13 -28.71 -2.91
C LEU A 142 -19.54 -27.32 -3.43
N ARG A 143 -18.74 -26.72 -4.31
CA ARG A 143 -18.99 -25.42 -4.95
C ARG A 143 -18.45 -25.39 -6.39
N PRO A 144 -19.01 -24.53 -7.27
CA PRO A 144 -18.47 -24.32 -8.62
C PRO A 144 -17.03 -23.82 -8.60
N VAL A 145 -16.23 -24.27 -9.56
CA VAL A 145 -14.83 -23.87 -9.73
C VAL A 145 -14.75 -22.40 -10.18
N GLN A 146 -13.86 -21.65 -9.53
CA GLN A 146 -13.44 -20.32 -9.93
C GLN A 146 -11.93 -20.36 -10.20
N LEU A 147 -11.52 -20.21 -11.46
CA LEU A 147 -10.10 -20.30 -11.84
C LEU A 147 -9.23 -19.17 -11.27
N THR A 148 -9.83 -18.14 -10.65
CA THR A 148 -9.08 -17.16 -9.86
C THR A 148 -8.43 -17.78 -8.61
N LEU A 149 -8.92 -18.95 -8.17
CA LEU A 149 -8.34 -19.74 -7.07
C LEU A 149 -7.42 -20.86 -7.59
N ASP A 150 -7.16 -20.95 -8.89
CA ASP A 150 -6.08 -21.78 -9.43
C ASP A 150 -4.78 -20.98 -9.33
N ILE A 151 -4.03 -21.22 -8.25
CA ILE A 151 -2.91 -20.38 -7.83
C ILE A 151 -1.59 -20.92 -8.36
N ASP A 152 -1.46 -22.22 -8.59
CA ASP A 152 -0.31 -22.80 -9.28
C ASP A 152 -0.46 -22.87 -10.80
N ASN A 153 -1.59 -22.43 -11.34
CA ASN A 153 -1.91 -22.33 -12.78
C ASN A 153 -1.84 -23.70 -13.48
N ASP A 154 -2.27 -24.76 -12.81
CA ASP A 154 -2.32 -26.11 -13.37
C ASP A 154 -3.60 -26.40 -14.18
N GLY A 155 -4.55 -25.45 -14.18
CA GLY A 155 -5.82 -25.52 -14.88
C GLY A 155 -6.95 -26.11 -14.03
N ALA A 156 -6.70 -26.42 -12.76
CA ALA A 156 -7.69 -26.95 -11.82
C ALA A 156 -7.63 -26.20 -10.48
N VAL A 157 -8.72 -26.25 -9.72
CA VAL A 157 -8.73 -25.79 -8.32
C VAL A 157 -8.75 -27.02 -7.43
N THR A 158 -7.65 -27.25 -6.73
CA THR A 158 -7.38 -28.44 -5.93
C THR A 158 -7.06 -28.08 -4.48
N SER A 159 -6.84 -29.09 -3.64
CA SER A 159 -6.35 -28.86 -2.27
C SER A 159 -4.93 -28.26 -2.24
N ARG A 160 -4.18 -28.36 -3.35
CA ARG A 160 -2.89 -27.70 -3.50
C ARG A 160 -3.05 -26.18 -3.50
N ASP A 161 -4.02 -25.65 -4.24
CA ASP A 161 -4.32 -24.22 -4.26
C ASP A 161 -4.72 -23.70 -2.89
N ALA A 162 -5.58 -24.45 -2.19
CA ALA A 162 -5.94 -24.15 -0.81
C ALA A 162 -4.71 -24.05 0.11
N THR A 163 -3.72 -24.93 -0.09
CA THR A 163 -2.46 -24.91 0.66
C THR A 163 -1.63 -23.67 0.33
N ILE A 164 -1.53 -23.29 -0.95
CA ILE A 164 -0.77 -22.11 -1.37
C ILE A 164 -1.43 -20.84 -0.83
N ILE A 165 -2.76 -20.76 -0.84
CA ILE A 165 -3.52 -19.66 -0.24
C ILE A 165 -3.20 -19.55 1.26
N LEU A 166 -3.25 -20.66 2.01
CA LEU A 166 -2.88 -20.67 3.43
C LEU A 166 -1.43 -20.24 3.69
N GLN A 167 -0.49 -20.66 2.84
CA GLN A 167 0.92 -20.27 2.96
C GLN A 167 1.09 -18.75 2.79
N ARG A 168 0.40 -18.16 1.81
CA ARG A 168 0.40 -16.70 1.59
C ARG A 168 -0.23 -15.94 2.76
N VAL A 169 -1.34 -16.44 3.32
CA VAL A 169 -2.01 -15.84 4.49
C VAL A 169 -1.12 -15.87 5.73
N THR A 170 -0.39 -16.96 5.93
CA THR A 170 0.45 -17.18 7.13
C THR A 170 1.87 -16.64 7.00
N GLY A 171 2.24 -16.04 5.86
CA GLY A 171 3.59 -15.53 5.60
C GLY A 171 4.66 -16.64 5.47
N ARG A 172 4.25 -17.85 5.09
CA ARG A 172 5.12 -19.03 4.90
C ARG A 172 5.41 -19.32 3.42
N ALA A 173 5.25 -18.32 2.56
CA ALA A 173 5.46 -18.41 1.12
C ALA A 173 6.95 -18.49 0.77
#